data_AF-A0A512RR65-F1
#
_entry.id   AF-A0A512RR65-F1
#
_cell.length_a   1.000
_cell.length_b   1.000
_cell.length_c   1.000
_cell.angle_alpha   90.00
_cell.angle_beta   90.00
_cell.angle_gamma   90.00
#
_symmetry.space_group_name_H-M   'P 1'
#
loop_
_entity.id
_entity.type
_entity.pdbx_description
1 polymer ?
#
loop_
_entity_poly.entity_id
_entity_poly.type
_entity_poly.pdbx_seq_one_letter_code
_entity_poly.pdbx_strand_id
1 'polypeptide(L)'
;MFIFSIDFVSCLVMQRKSIILLLLLFAGHLLFAQEPPRPTKAQLAWQQLETTGFIHYGNATPKTFNPSGFDARQIIRVFRDAGLKMAIITAKHHGGFCLWPSKYTAFSVASSPWKNGQGDVVKEIADACREYGIKFGIYLSPWDKNAPSYGTPAYNDLFKNQLRELLTNYGEVAEVWFDGYKGKGAKPMDYDYPGFFRLVRSLQPNAVIFSDIGPDVRWVGNEKGNASETNWSTINIKAGMLPGAVSPAYLNRGDPAGAQWIPAETDVSIRPGWFYNPAHDTLIKSGKTLVDIYYRSVGRNSNLLLNVPPNSKGVISDADIASLRDFRSILDETFRTNLAAGSVPASLTDGQLQTFEIIPEGGSVVFDLKGKREFDRMLLQENIADGQRLAAAKVEYWDGKTWRRLAGFTTVGYKRLLRFPLVRTGRVRLTVEAAKWPVELAEVGFYKASGRE
;
A
#
# COMPACT_ATOMS: atom_id res chain seq x y z
N MET A 1 56.25 -68.88 16.80
CA MET A 1 55.04 -69.34 16.10
C MET A 1 53.85 -69.00 16.99
N PHE A 2 52.81 -68.44 16.38
CA PHE A 2 51.57 -67.90 16.96
C PHE A 2 51.53 -66.40 17.32
N ILE A 3 50.55 -65.78 16.66
CA ILE A 3 50.18 -64.38 16.46
C ILE A 3 48.72 -64.28 16.95
N PHE A 4 48.26 -63.04 17.20
CA PHE A 4 46.88 -62.58 17.40
C PHE A 4 46.33 -62.91 18.80
N SER A 5 45.77 -61.98 19.57
CA SER A 5 44.86 -60.90 19.21
C SER A 5 44.92 -59.81 20.29
N ILE A 6 44.71 -58.56 19.92
CA ILE A 6 43.85 -57.53 20.55
C ILE A 6 44.28 -56.22 19.89
N ASP A 7 43.57 -55.81 18.83
CA ASP A 7 43.56 -54.41 18.38
C ASP A 7 42.47 -54.16 17.33
N PHE A 8 41.23 -54.57 17.62
CA PHE A 8 40.09 -54.27 16.76
C PHE A 8 38.91 -53.56 17.44
N VAL A 9 38.88 -53.50 18.78
CA VAL A 9 37.76 -52.88 19.51
C VAL A 9 37.99 -51.38 19.72
N SER A 10 39.23 -50.94 19.94
CA SER A 10 39.53 -49.53 20.24
C SER A 10 39.44 -48.61 19.02
N CYS A 11 39.71 -49.11 17.81
CA CYS A 11 39.64 -48.30 16.59
C CYS A 11 38.20 -48.05 16.13
N LEU A 12 37.29 -49.03 16.33
CA LEU A 12 35.88 -48.91 15.93
C LEU A 12 35.08 -47.94 16.83
N VAL A 13 35.45 -47.82 18.12
CA VAL A 13 34.80 -46.89 19.06
C VAL A 13 35.23 -45.45 18.84
N MET A 14 36.49 -45.21 18.43
CA MET A 14 36.97 -43.87 18.07
C MET A 14 36.36 -43.36 16.75
N GLN A 15 36.24 -44.20 15.72
CA GLN A 15 35.59 -43.80 14.47
C GLN A 15 34.09 -43.50 14.64
N ARG A 16 33.37 -44.24 15.50
CA ARG A 16 31.95 -43.93 15.78
C ARG A 16 31.77 -42.62 16.55
N LYS A 17 32.66 -42.28 17.49
CA LYS A 17 32.60 -41.00 18.22
C LYS A 17 32.92 -39.81 17.32
N SER A 18 33.87 -39.94 16.39
CA SER A 18 34.20 -38.89 15.43
C SER A 18 33.10 -38.69 14.37
N ILE A 19 32.41 -39.75 13.93
CA ILE A 19 31.28 -39.64 12.98
C ILE A 19 30.03 -39.07 13.66
N ILE A 20 29.76 -39.42 14.93
CA ILE A 20 28.65 -38.83 15.70
C ILE A 20 28.93 -37.36 16.03
N LEU A 21 30.18 -36.98 16.29
CA LEU A 21 30.55 -35.57 16.50
C LEU A 21 30.53 -34.76 15.20
N LEU A 22 30.88 -35.36 14.04
CA LEU A 22 30.70 -34.72 12.73
C LEU A 22 29.22 -34.58 12.34
N LEU A 23 28.38 -35.57 12.67
CA LEU A 23 26.93 -35.51 12.46
C LEU A 23 26.25 -34.52 13.43
N LEU A 24 26.76 -34.33 14.64
CA LEU A 24 26.29 -33.29 15.57
C LEU A 24 26.80 -31.89 15.19
N LEU A 25 27.98 -31.78 14.56
CA LEU A 25 28.47 -30.54 13.97
C LEU A 25 27.72 -30.17 12.67
N PHE A 26 27.17 -31.15 11.94
CA PHE A 26 26.27 -30.90 10.81
C PHE A 26 24.79 -30.75 11.22
N ALA A 27 24.36 -31.31 12.36
CA ALA A 27 23.00 -31.13 12.89
C ALA A 27 22.82 -29.82 13.68
N GLY A 28 23.92 -29.17 14.09
CA GLY A 28 23.91 -27.95 14.90
C GLY A 28 23.69 -26.64 14.13
N HIS A 29 23.51 -26.67 12.79
CA HIS A 29 23.26 -25.47 11.96
C HIS A 29 21.96 -25.56 11.15
N LEU A 30 21.01 -26.39 11.57
CA LEU A 30 19.60 -26.06 11.36
C LEU A 30 19.18 -25.05 12.43
N LEU A 31 19.84 -23.88 12.44
CA LEU A 31 19.13 -22.67 12.82
C LEU A 31 17.96 -22.65 11.85
N PHE A 32 16.75 -22.95 12.33
CA PHE A 32 15.54 -22.63 11.61
C PHE A 32 15.58 -21.11 11.39
N ALA A 33 16.18 -20.68 10.28
CA ALA A 33 16.13 -19.30 9.86
C ALA A 33 14.65 -19.00 9.77
N GLN A 34 14.16 -18.13 10.66
CA GLN A 34 12.77 -17.75 10.67
C GLN A 34 12.42 -17.29 9.26
N GLU A 35 11.44 -17.96 8.63
CA GLU A 35 11.03 -17.56 7.30
C GLU A 35 10.60 -16.09 7.31
N PRO A 36 10.97 -15.31 6.29
CA PRO A 36 10.58 -13.91 6.24
C PRO A 36 9.05 -13.82 6.26
N PRO A 37 8.44 -12.88 7.01
CA PRO A 37 7.04 -12.58 6.86
C PRO A 37 6.73 -12.22 5.40
N ARG A 38 5.67 -12.82 4.85
CA ARG A 38 5.29 -12.67 3.44
C ARG A 38 3.91 -12.04 3.31
N PRO A 39 3.64 -11.29 2.24
CA PRO A 39 2.28 -10.88 1.91
C PRO A 39 1.39 -12.09 1.66
N THR A 40 0.13 -11.99 2.08
CA THR A 40 -0.93 -12.81 1.49
C THR A 40 -1.10 -12.47 0.00
N LYS A 41 -1.75 -13.35 -0.78
CA LYS A 41 -2.06 -13.07 -2.19
C LYS A 41 -2.83 -11.75 -2.37
N ALA A 42 -3.77 -11.45 -1.47
CA ALA A 42 -4.54 -10.21 -1.49
C ALA A 42 -3.66 -8.97 -1.23
N GLN A 43 -2.76 -9.03 -0.24
CA GLN A 43 -1.82 -7.94 0.04
C GLN A 43 -0.82 -7.71 -1.09
N LEU A 44 -0.32 -8.79 -1.70
CA LEU A 44 0.58 -8.70 -2.86
C LEU A 44 -0.12 -8.02 -4.04
N ALA A 45 -1.34 -8.46 -4.37
CA ALA A 45 -2.15 -7.84 -5.42
C ALA A 45 -2.49 -6.38 -5.11
N TRP A 46 -2.73 -6.05 -3.83
CA TRP A 46 -2.99 -4.69 -3.38
C TRP A 46 -1.77 -3.77 -3.48
N GLN A 47 -0.57 -4.25 -3.10
CA GLN A 47 0.67 -3.48 -3.24
C GLN A 47 0.98 -3.17 -4.72
N GLN A 48 0.64 -4.07 -5.64
CA GLN A 48 0.77 -3.86 -7.08
C GLN A 48 -0.19 -2.79 -7.64
N LEU A 49 -1.23 -2.42 -6.91
CA LEU A 49 -2.11 -1.33 -7.32
C LEU A 49 -1.37 0.00 -7.35
N GLU A 50 -0.47 0.23 -6.39
CA GLU A 50 0.28 1.46 -6.14
C GLU A 50 -0.58 2.67 -5.78
N THR A 51 -1.69 2.89 -6.48
CA THR A 51 -2.51 4.08 -6.41
C THR A 51 -4.00 3.71 -6.30
N THR A 52 -4.64 4.26 -5.28
CA THR A 52 -6.06 4.14 -4.98
C THR A 52 -6.66 5.53 -4.90
N GLY A 53 -7.88 5.71 -5.43
CA GLY A 53 -8.67 6.92 -5.26
C GLY A 53 -9.63 6.82 -4.09
N PHE A 54 -9.82 7.90 -3.36
CA PHE A 54 -10.76 8.00 -2.25
C PHE A 54 -11.82 9.07 -2.56
N ILE A 55 -13.08 8.75 -2.26
CA ILE A 55 -14.23 9.60 -2.58
C ILE A 55 -14.94 9.94 -1.27
N HIS A 56 -14.60 11.08 -0.67
CA HIS A 56 -15.39 11.67 0.41
C HIS A 56 -16.52 12.50 -0.19
N TYR A 57 -17.75 11.97 -0.08
CA TYR A 57 -18.94 12.59 -0.63
C TYR A 57 -20.14 12.50 0.32
N GLY A 58 -21.10 13.41 0.17
CA GLY A 58 -22.35 13.38 0.92
C GLY A 58 -22.24 13.71 2.42
N ASN A 59 -21.39 14.68 2.78
CA ASN A 59 -21.44 15.31 4.12
C ASN A 59 -22.72 16.15 4.26
N ALA A 60 -23.85 15.48 4.43
CA ALA A 60 -25.19 16.05 4.39
C ALA A 60 -26.14 15.30 5.34
N THR A 61 -27.39 15.77 5.38
CA THR A 61 -28.52 15.06 5.99
C THR A 61 -29.49 14.62 4.89
N PRO A 62 -30.44 13.71 5.16
CA PRO A 62 -31.44 13.33 4.17
C PRO A 62 -32.17 14.55 3.57
N LYS A 63 -32.50 15.56 4.38
CA LYS A 63 -33.20 16.76 3.91
C LYS A 63 -32.39 17.61 2.94
N THR A 64 -31.06 17.61 3.07
CA THR A 64 -30.16 18.49 2.31
C THR A 64 -29.44 17.77 1.16
N PHE A 65 -29.49 16.44 1.11
CA PHE A 65 -28.83 15.66 0.07
C PHE A 65 -29.68 15.58 -1.21
N ASN A 66 -29.39 16.47 -2.17
CA ASN A 66 -30.06 16.50 -3.47
C ASN A 66 -29.13 16.91 -4.63
N PRO A 67 -28.07 16.14 -4.94
CA PRO A 67 -27.19 16.48 -6.04
C PRO A 67 -27.88 16.31 -7.40
N SER A 68 -28.02 17.41 -8.14
CA SER A 68 -28.73 17.42 -9.42
C SER A 68 -27.96 16.79 -10.59
N GLY A 69 -26.64 16.65 -10.45
CA GLY A 69 -25.76 16.20 -11.53
C GLY A 69 -24.77 15.13 -11.10
N PHE A 70 -25.12 14.30 -10.10
CA PHE A 70 -24.23 13.24 -9.64
C PHE A 70 -23.89 12.30 -10.81
N ASP A 71 -22.59 12.14 -11.09
CA ASP A 71 -22.10 11.32 -12.20
C ASP A 71 -20.93 10.43 -11.72
N ALA A 72 -21.29 9.23 -11.30
CA ALA A 72 -20.33 8.20 -10.91
C ALA A 72 -19.37 7.83 -12.05
N ARG A 73 -19.85 7.83 -13.31
CA ARG A 73 -19.00 7.51 -14.47
C ARG A 73 -17.94 8.57 -14.68
N GLN A 74 -18.27 9.85 -14.51
CA GLN A 74 -17.28 10.92 -14.57
C GLN A 74 -16.22 10.76 -13.50
N ILE A 75 -16.61 10.49 -12.24
CA ILE A 75 -15.67 10.32 -11.13
C ILE A 75 -14.71 9.16 -11.41
N ILE A 76 -15.23 7.99 -11.78
CA ILE A 76 -14.40 6.80 -11.99
C ILE A 76 -13.57 6.91 -13.28
N ARG A 77 -14.10 7.51 -14.35
CA ARG A 77 -13.33 7.81 -15.56
C ARG A 77 -12.14 8.72 -15.25
N VAL A 78 -12.35 9.76 -14.44
CA VAL A 78 -11.26 10.65 -13.99
C VAL A 78 -10.20 9.87 -13.20
N PHE A 79 -10.60 8.94 -12.32
CA PHE A 79 -9.66 8.12 -11.56
C PHE A 79 -8.84 7.20 -12.47
N ARG A 80 -9.49 6.53 -13.42
CA ARG A 80 -8.82 5.72 -14.45
C ARG A 80 -7.83 6.55 -15.25
N ASP A 81 -8.25 7.71 -15.76
CA ASP A 81 -7.42 8.58 -16.59
C ASP A 81 -6.24 9.17 -15.80
N ALA A 82 -6.36 9.28 -14.47
CA ALA A 82 -5.28 9.66 -13.57
C ALA A 82 -4.35 8.50 -13.19
N GLY A 83 -4.65 7.27 -13.63
CA GLY A 83 -3.90 6.06 -13.31
C GLY A 83 -4.13 5.51 -11.91
N LEU A 84 -5.24 5.86 -11.25
CA LEU A 84 -5.68 5.22 -10.02
C LEU A 84 -6.32 3.87 -10.37
N LYS A 85 -6.07 2.81 -9.60
CA LYS A 85 -6.47 1.43 -9.96
C LYS A 85 -7.61 0.88 -9.09
N MET A 86 -7.97 1.60 -8.04
CA MET A 86 -9.10 1.30 -7.16
C MET A 86 -9.81 2.58 -6.74
N ALA A 87 -11.10 2.53 -6.44
CA ALA A 87 -11.87 3.63 -5.88
C ALA A 87 -12.59 3.19 -4.59
N ILE A 88 -12.31 3.88 -3.49
CA ILE A 88 -12.97 3.69 -2.20
C ILE A 88 -14.00 4.80 -2.01
N ILE A 89 -15.26 4.45 -1.79
CA ILE A 89 -16.34 5.42 -1.48
C ILE A 89 -16.61 5.45 0.02
N THR A 90 -16.76 6.64 0.60
CA THR A 90 -17.30 6.81 1.96
C THR A 90 -18.79 6.48 1.98
N ALA A 91 -19.13 5.19 1.98
CA ALA A 91 -20.52 4.72 2.01
C ALA A 91 -21.27 5.30 3.22
N LYS A 92 -20.59 5.42 4.36
CA LYS A 92 -21.05 6.18 5.53
C LYS A 92 -19.86 6.82 6.23
N HIS A 93 -19.86 8.15 6.37
CA HIS A 93 -18.88 8.90 7.17
C HIS A 93 -19.33 9.05 8.63
N HIS A 94 -18.53 9.71 9.49
CA HIS A 94 -18.84 9.89 10.92
C HIS A 94 -20.21 10.51 11.23
N GLY A 95 -20.77 11.26 10.29
CA GLY A 95 -22.11 11.84 10.41
C GLY A 95 -23.24 10.80 10.44
N GLY A 96 -22.95 9.54 10.06
CA GLY A 96 -23.90 8.44 10.08
C GLY A 96 -24.83 8.36 8.85
N PHE A 97 -24.78 9.35 7.94
CA PHE A 97 -25.59 9.36 6.72
C PHE A 97 -25.12 8.27 5.75
N CYS A 98 -26.01 7.34 5.43
CA CYS A 98 -25.70 6.23 4.53
C CYS A 98 -26.01 6.62 3.07
N LEU A 99 -25.01 6.47 2.20
CA LEU A 99 -25.10 6.79 0.77
C LEU A 99 -25.74 5.70 -0.10
N TRP A 100 -26.28 4.67 0.54
CA TRP A 100 -27.11 3.63 -0.05
C TRP A 100 -28.42 3.50 0.73
N PRO A 101 -29.49 2.93 0.13
CA PRO A 101 -30.78 2.77 0.80
C PRO A 101 -30.75 1.63 1.83
N SER A 102 -30.00 1.81 2.92
CA SER A 102 -29.85 0.82 4.00
C SER A 102 -31.18 0.50 4.65
N LYS A 103 -31.46 -0.78 4.88
CA LYS A 103 -32.69 -1.26 5.55
C LYS A 103 -32.68 -0.99 7.05
N TYR A 104 -31.51 -0.66 7.61
CA TYR A 104 -31.28 -0.57 9.05
C TYR A 104 -31.29 0.86 9.60
N THR A 105 -31.46 1.87 8.73
CA THR A 105 -31.59 3.26 9.16
C THR A 105 -32.34 4.10 8.14
N ALA A 106 -33.25 4.96 8.62
CA ALA A 106 -33.87 5.99 7.80
C ALA A 106 -32.92 7.17 7.50
N PHE A 107 -31.77 7.27 8.17
CA PHE A 107 -30.78 8.31 7.91
C PHE A 107 -29.88 7.92 6.74
N SER A 108 -30.50 7.79 5.58
CA SER A 108 -29.90 7.33 4.33
C SER A 108 -30.47 8.09 3.14
N VAL A 109 -29.89 7.88 1.95
CA VAL A 109 -30.39 8.43 0.67
C VAL A 109 -31.85 8.03 0.37
N ALA A 110 -32.36 6.94 0.96
CA ALA A 110 -33.76 6.56 0.81
C ALA A 110 -34.75 7.61 1.36
N SER A 111 -34.30 8.42 2.33
CA SER A 111 -35.08 9.50 2.93
C SER A 111 -34.74 10.89 2.37
N SER A 112 -33.97 10.95 1.27
CA SER A 112 -33.59 12.21 0.63
C SER A 112 -34.42 12.47 -0.63
N PRO A 113 -34.55 13.73 -1.07
CA PRO A 113 -35.25 14.04 -2.32
C PRO A 113 -34.46 13.60 -3.57
N TRP A 114 -33.18 13.26 -3.42
CA TRP A 114 -32.34 12.82 -4.53
C TRP A 114 -32.91 11.58 -5.20
N LYS A 115 -33.15 11.67 -6.51
CA LYS A 115 -33.79 10.61 -7.31
C LYS A 115 -35.09 10.09 -6.67
N ASN A 116 -35.85 10.98 -6.03
CA ASN A 116 -37.10 10.66 -5.34
C ASN A 116 -36.95 9.54 -4.28
N GLY A 117 -35.82 9.52 -3.56
CA GLY A 117 -35.53 8.50 -2.54
C GLY A 117 -35.12 7.14 -3.11
N GLN A 118 -34.93 7.01 -4.43
CA GLN A 118 -34.54 5.76 -5.09
C GLN A 118 -33.06 5.73 -5.49
N GLY A 119 -32.30 6.76 -5.14
CA GLY A 119 -30.88 6.85 -5.48
C GLY A 119 -30.01 5.93 -4.63
N ASP A 120 -28.91 5.47 -5.21
CA ASP A 120 -27.90 4.66 -4.53
C ASP A 120 -26.51 5.03 -5.08
N VAL A 121 -25.80 5.89 -4.34
CA VAL A 121 -24.47 6.37 -4.73
C VAL A 121 -23.48 5.22 -4.75
N VAL A 122 -23.58 4.30 -3.78
CA VAL A 122 -22.65 3.16 -3.65
C VAL A 122 -22.79 2.26 -4.88
N LYS A 123 -24.02 1.97 -5.30
CA LYS A 123 -24.29 1.20 -6.52
C LYS A 123 -23.76 1.89 -7.77
N GLU A 124 -24.04 3.17 -7.95
CA GLU A 124 -23.59 3.90 -9.14
C GLU A 124 -22.06 3.93 -9.25
N ILE A 125 -21.34 4.09 -8.13
CA ILE A 125 -19.88 4.02 -8.09
C ILE A 125 -19.38 2.60 -8.36
N ALA A 126 -19.95 1.57 -7.73
CA ALA A 126 -19.56 0.19 -7.95
C ALA A 126 -19.76 -0.26 -9.40
N ASP A 127 -20.87 0.15 -10.02
CA ASP A 127 -21.18 -0.14 -11.41
C ASP A 127 -20.22 0.60 -12.37
N ALA A 128 -19.89 1.87 -12.09
CA ALA A 128 -18.88 2.60 -12.85
C ALA A 128 -17.48 1.98 -12.69
N CYS A 129 -17.08 1.55 -11.49
CA CYS A 129 -15.83 0.82 -11.27
C CYS A 129 -15.72 -0.41 -12.18
N ARG A 130 -16.79 -1.21 -12.27
CA ARG A 130 -16.85 -2.37 -13.17
C ARG A 130 -16.76 -1.99 -14.64
N GLU A 131 -17.45 -0.92 -15.06
CA GLU A 131 -17.43 -0.40 -16.43
C GLU A 131 -16.02 0.03 -16.87
N TYR A 132 -15.27 0.67 -15.98
CA TYR A 132 -13.96 1.26 -16.29
C TYR A 132 -12.76 0.38 -15.90
N GLY A 133 -12.98 -0.83 -15.37
CA GLY A 133 -11.92 -1.74 -14.95
C GLY A 133 -11.16 -1.27 -13.69
N ILE A 134 -11.83 -0.50 -12.83
CA ILE A 134 -11.30 0.01 -11.57
C ILE A 134 -11.80 -0.88 -10.44
N LYS A 135 -10.93 -1.28 -9.52
CA LYS A 135 -11.35 -2.05 -8.34
C LYS A 135 -12.25 -1.20 -7.44
N PHE A 136 -13.21 -1.82 -6.77
CA PHE A 136 -14.15 -1.13 -5.88
C PHE A 136 -13.83 -1.42 -4.42
N GLY A 137 -13.80 -0.38 -3.59
CA GLY A 137 -13.64 -0.49 -2.14
C GLY A 137 -14.69 0.34 -1.40
N ILE A 138 -14.87 0.02 -0.12
CA ILE A 138 -15.84 0.69 0.74
C ILE A 138 -15.18 1.24 1.99
N TYR A 139 -15.57 2.45 2.37
CA TYR A 139 -15.33 2.99 3.70
C TYR A 139 -16.64 2.97 4.48
N LEU A 140 -16.62 2.40 5.68
CA LEU A 140 -17.75 2.37 6.60
C LEU A 140 -17.28 2.82 7.97
N SER A 141 -17.61 4.07 8.34
CA SER A 141 -17.12 4.64 9.59
C SER A 141 -17.58 3.85 10.81
N PRO A 142 -16.64 3.35 11.65
CA PRO A 142 -17.00 2.75 12.94
C PRO A 142 -17.63 3.79 13.87
N TRP A 143 -17.12 5.02 13.90
CA TRP A 143 -17.72 6.11 14.66
C TRP A 143 -18.97 6.64 13.96
N ASP A 144 -20.09 6.68 14.68
CA ASP A 144 -21.36 7.17 14.16
C ASP A 144 -21.97 8.16 15.15
N LYS A 145 -22.16 9.41 14.69
CA LYS A 145 -22.74 10.50 15.49
C LYS A 145 -24.26 10.48 15.54
N ASN A 146 -24.91 9.69 14.68
CA ASN A 146 -26.35 9.74 14.50
C ASN A 146 -27.07 8.49 15.01
N ALA A 147 -26.44 7.31 14.94
CA ALA A 147 -27.06 6.07 15.39
C ALA A 147 -27.41 6.12 16.89
N PRO A 148 -28.70 5.97 17.28
CA PRO A 148 -29.09 5.99 18.69
C PRO A 148 -28.46 4.87 19.52
N SER A 149 -28.17 3.73 18.88
CA SER A 149 -27.51 2.60 19.52
C SER A 149 -26.01 2.82 19.77
N TYR A 150 -25.39 3.87 19.20
CA TYR A 150 -23.96 4.10 19.34
C TYR A 150 -23.56 4.29 20.81
N GLY A 151 -22.57 3.50 21.25
CA GLY A 151 -22.16 3.36 22.65
C GLY A 151 -22.79 2.18 23.38
N THR A 152 -23.55 1.33 22.68
CA THR A 152 -24.14 0.09 23.22
C THR A 152 -23.76 -1.12 22.37
N PRO A 153 -23.82 -2.35 22.91
CA PRO A 153 -23.56 -3.56 22.13
C PRO A 153 -24.41 -3.69 20.86
N ALA A 154 -25.65 -3.19 20.88
CA ALA A 154 -26.56 -3.24 19.72
C ALA A 154 -26.04 -2.47 18.50
N TYR A 155 -25.12 -1.52 18.67
CA TYR A 155 -24.48 -0.85 17.53
C TYR A 155 -23.57 -1.80 16.74
N ASN A 156 -22.94 -2.79 17.39
CA ASN A 156 -22.14 -3.79 16.66
C ASN A 156 -23.03 -4.62 15.71
N ASP A 157 -24.27 -4.92 16.09
CA ASP A 157 -25.21 -5.63 15.23
C ASP A 157 -25.68 -4.76 14.07
N LEU A 158 -26.02 -3.49 14.33
CA LEU A 158 -26.30 -2.51 13.28
C LEU A 158 -25.13 -2.41 12.29
N PHE A 159 -23.91 -2.28 12.79
CA PHE A 159 -22.70 -2.15 11.97
C PHE A 159 -22.48 -3.40 11.10
N LYS A 160 -22.56 -4.61 11.68
CA LYS A 160 -22.43 -5.88 10.92
C LYS A 160 -23.52 -6.02 9.87
N ASN A 161 -24.73 -5.58 10.16
CA ASN A 161 -25.85 -5.62 9.23
C ASN A 161 -25.62 -4.69 8.03
N GLN A 162 -25.20 -3.45 8.27
CA GLN A 162 -24.81 -2.51 7.21
C GLN A 162 -23.60 -3.02 6.41
N LEU A 163 -22.58 -3.55 7.09
CA LEU A 163 -21.42 -4.14 6.44
C LEU A 163 -21.82 -5.31 5.54
N ARG A 164 -22.75 -6.17 5.99
CA ARG A 164 -23.29 -7.26 5.15
C ARG A 164 -24.00 -6.73 3.90
N GLU A 165 -24.80 -5.67 4.00
CA GLU A 165 -25.42 -5.05 2.82
C GLU A 165 -24.36 -4.60 1.80
N LEU A 166 -23.31 -3.93 2.27
CA LEU A 166 -22.22 -3.43 1.42
C LEU A 166 -21.38 -4.54 0.79
N LEU A 167 -21.21 -5.67 1.47
CA LEU A 167 -20.38 -6.78 1.01
C LEU A 167 -21.13 -7.83 0.18
N THR A 168 -22.47 -7.72 0.03
CA THR A 168 -23.28 -8.71 -0.70
C THR A 168 -24.04 -8.15 -1.89
N ASN A 169 -24.32 -6.84 -1.92
CA ASN A 169 -25.19 -6.25 -2.95
C ASN A 169 -24.46 -5.50 -4.08
N TYR A 170 -23.15 -5.26 -3.97
CA TYR A 170 -22.42 -4.35 -4.86
C TYR A 170 -21.31 -5.02 -5.70
N GLY A 171 -21.22 -6.36 -5.65
CA GLY A 171 -20.20 -7.14 -6.38
C GLY A 171 -18.94 -7.38 -5.56
N GLU A 172 -17.81 -7.57 -6.24
CA GLU A 172 -16.51 -7.77 -5.60
C GLU A 172 -16.03 -6.48 -4.93
N VAL A 173 -15.67 -6.58 -3.65
CA VAL A 173 -15.07 -5.50 -2.87
C VAL A 173 -13.61 -5.86 -2.64
N ALA A 174 -12.69 -5.05 -3.14
CA ALA A 174 -11.25 -5.26 -3.05
C ALA A 174 -10.65 -4.73 -1.74
N GLU A 175 -11.29 -3.73 -1.12
CA GLU A 175 -10.84 -3.15 0.14
C GLU A 175 -12.00 -2.68 1.02
N VAL A 176 -11.88 -2.94 2.33
CA VAL A 176 -12.80 -2.43 3.36
C VAL A 176 -12.01 -1.57 4.34
N TRP A 177 -12.38 -0.30 4.43
CA TRP A 177 -11.67 0.73 5.18
C TRP A 177 -12.38 1.06 6.50
N PHE A 178 -11.76 0.71 7.63
CA PHE A 178 -12.26 0.99 8.98
C PHE A 178 -11.45 2.09 9.66
N ASP A 179 -12.07 3.25 9.79
CA ASP A 179 -11.47 4.43 10.40
C ASP A 179 -11.26 4.30 11.91
N GLY A 180 -10.06 4.67 12.39
CA GLY A 180 -9.74 4.78 13.82
C GLY A 180 -10.13 6.12 14.45
N TYR A 181 -10.46 7.16 13.67
CA TYR A 181 -10.71 8.50 14.18
C TYR A 181 -11.99 8.59 15.02
N LYS A 182 -11.84 9.20 16.20
CA LYS A 182 -12.94 9.65 17.06
C LYS A 182 -12.68 11.09 17.49
N GLY A 183 -13.68 11.95 17.33
CA GLY A 183 -13.60 13.33 17.77
C GLY A 183 -13.61 13.46 19.29
N LYS A 184 -13.17 14.62 19.79
CA LYS A 184 -13.18 14.96 21.22
C LYS A 184 -14.59 14.81 21.79
N GLY A 185 -14.71 14.10 22.91
CA GLY A 185 -15.99 13.87 23.60
C GLY A 185 -16.89 12.82 22.93
N ALA A 186 -16.37 12.05 21.97
CA ALA A 186 -17.11 10.91 21.41
C ALA A 186 -17.50 9.93 22.52
N LYS A 187 -18.74 9.41 22.45
CA LYS A 187 -19.19 8.35 23.36
C LYS A 187 -18.24 7.14 23.28
N PRO A 188 -17.86 6.54 24.41
CA PRO A 188 -17.14 5.27 24.41
C PRO A 188 -17.93 4.23 23.61
N MET A 189 -17.22 3.43 22.82
CA MET A 189 -17.81 2.35 22.03
C MET A 189 -16.79 1.23 21.95
N ASP A 190 -17.21 0.03 22.36
CA ASP A 190 -16.43 -1.19 22.28
C ASP A 190 -16.81 -1.94 21.00
N TYR A 191 -15.93 -1.87 20.00
CA TYR A 191 -16.18 -2.42 18.67
C TYR A 191 -15.84 -3.90 18.61
N ASP A 192 -16.75 -4.71 18.06
CA ASP A 192 -16.46 -6.11 17.73
C ASP A 192 -15.64 -6.22 16.42
N TYR A 193 -14.43 -5.65 16.40
CA TYR A 193 -13.50 -5.77 15.28
C TYR A 193 -13.26 -7.22 14.87
N PRO A 194 -13.04 -8.19 15.79
CA PRO A 194 -12.93 -9.59 15.40
C PRO A 194 -14.15 -10.10 14.62
N GLY A 195 -15.36 -9.74 15.03
CA GLY A 195 -16.59 -10.06 14.32
C GLY A 195 -16.70 -9.34 12.97
N PHE A 196 -16.30 -8.08 12.88
CA PHE A 196 -16.29 -7.32 11.63
C PHE A 196 -15.32 -7.95 10.61
N PHE A 197 -14.11 -8.29 11.04
CA PHE A 197 -13.11 -8.92 10.19
C PHE A 197 -13.54 -10.32 9.74
N ARG A 198 -14.10 -11.14 10.64
CA ARG A 198 -14.68 -12.45 10.26
C ARG A 198 -15.77 -12.30 9.21
N LEU A 199 -16.61 -11.27 9.31
CA LEU A 199 -17.65 -11.01 8.33
C LEU A 199 -17.06 -10.63 6.96
N VAL A 200 -16.07 -9.74 6.92
CA VAL A 200 -15.36 -9.40 5.68
C VAL A 200 -14.75 -10.64 5.05
N ARG A 201 -14.00 -11.45 5.82
CA ARG A 201 -13.37 -12.68 5.31
C ARG A 201 -14.36 -13.71 4.78
N SER A 202 -15.52 -13.81 5.40
CA SER A 202 -16.58 -14.74 5.00
C SER A 202 -17.24 -14.31 3.69
N LEU A 203 -17.50 -13.02 3.50
CA LEU A 203 -18.25 -12.51 2.35
C LEU A 203 -17.37 -12.08 1.17
N GLN A 204 -16.17 -11.58 1.45
CA GLN A 204 -15.23 -11.03 0.47
C GLN A 204 -13.80 -11.49 0.84
N PRO A 205 -13.47 -12.78 0.65
CA PRO A 205 -12.20 -13.37 1.12
C PRO A 205 -10.96 -12.77 0.46
N ASN A 206 -11.10 -12.12 -0.70
CA ASN A 206 -10.02 -11.45 -1.42
C ASN A 206 -9.87 -9.95 -1.05
N ALA A 207 -10.78 -9.40 -0.24
CA ALA A 207 -10.69 -8.03 0.21
C ALA A 207 -9.53 -7.87 1.22
N VAL A 208 -8.73 -6.83 1.05
CA VAL A 208 -7.87 -6.36 2.15
C VAL A 208 -8.69 -5.52 3.13
N ILE A 209 -8.35 -5.63 4.41
CA ILE A 209 -8.95 -4.85 5.48
C ILE A 209 -7.94 -3.83 5.97
N PHE A 210 -8.29 -2.56 5.79
CA PHE A 210 -7.60 -1.46 6.43
C PHE A 210 -8.20 -1.19 7.81
N SER A 211 -7.31 -1.00 8.79
CA SER A 211 -7.52 -0.12 9.94
C SER A 211 -6.17 0.52 10.29
N ASP A 212 -6.13 1.43 11.26
CA ASP A 212 -4.89 2.08 11.72
C ASP A 212 -3.71 1.10 11.89
N ILE A 213 -3.99 -0.14 12.32
CA ILE A 213 -2.98 -1.16 12.64
C ILE A 213 -3.12 -2.47 11.85
N GLY A 214 -4.03 -2.57 10.87
CA GLY A 214 -4.30 -3.82 10.13
C GLY A 214 -5.73 -4.35 10.29
N PRO A 215 -6.02 -5.62 9.96
CA PRO A 215 -5.07 -6.73 9.93
C PRO A 215 -4.27 -6.87 8.63
N ASP A 216 -4.72 -6.32 7.49
CA ASP A 216 -4.01 -6.49 6.22
C ASP A 216 -3.21 -5.26 5.80
N VAL A 217 -3.76 -4.08 6.03
CA VAL A 217 -3.18 -2.81 5.63
C VAL A 217 -3.24 -1.86 6.82
N ARG A 218 -2.16 -1.12 7.06
CA ARG A 218 -2.07 -0.15 8.16
C ARG A 218 -2.07 1.28 7.63
N TRP A 219 -2.51 2.20 8.47
CA TRP A 219 -2.30 3.62 8.26
C TRP A 219 -0.81 3.96 8.24
N VAL A 220 -0.38 4.88 7.38
CA VAL A 220 1.02 5.34 7.36
C VAL A 220 1.40 6.23 8.54
N GLY A 221 0.44 6.66 9.37
CA GLY A 221 0.73 7.52 10.54
C GLY A 221 0.65 9.03 10.25
N ASN A 222 0.18 9.46 9.08
CA ASN A 222 -0.18 10.85 8.81
C ASN A 222 -1.05 10.96 7.56
N GLU A 223 -1.85 12.02 7.47
CA GLU A 223 -2.70 12.35 6.31
C GLU A 223 -2.01 13.35 5.34
N LYS A 224 -0.67 13.47 5.40
CA LYS A 224 0.11 14.46 4.61
C LYS A 224 0.70 13.85 3.34
N GLY A 225 0.39 12.58 3.05
CA GLY A 225 0.92 11.90 1.87
C GLY A 225 2.41 11.55 2.01
N ASN A 226 2.86 11.13 3.21
CA ASN A 226 4.28 10.94 3.49
C ASN A 226 4.58 9.63 4.26
N ALA A 227 5.09 8.63 3.55
CA ALA A 227 5.80 7.50 4.13
C ALA A 227 7.26 7.86 4.45
N SER A 228 7.79 7.30 5.54
CA SER A 228 9.20 7.43 5.92
C SER A 228 10.11 6.87 4.82
N GLU A 229 11.32 7.40 4.72
CA GLU A 229 12.35 6.84 3.84
C GLU A 229 12.71 5.40 4.20
N THR A 230 12.55 5.03 5.47
CA THR A 230 12.57 3.64 5.93
C THR A 230 11.13 3.21 6.17
N ASN A 231 10.61 2.30 5.36
CA ASN A 231 9.24 1.78 5.47
C ASN A 231 9.25 0.25 5.31
N TRP A 232 9.19 -0.44 6.46
CA TRP A 232 9.02 -1.88 6.50
C TRP A 232 7.53 -2.23 6.35
N SER A 233 7.21 -3.20 5.48
CA SER A 233 5.86 -3.75 5.38
C SER A 233 5.48 -4.58 6.60
N THR A 234 6.45 -4.91 7.45
CA THR A 234 6.25 -5.69 8.67
C THR A 234 6.03 -4.82 9.91
N ILE A 235 5.12 -5.24 10.80
CA ILE A 235 4.91 -4.67 12.14
C ILE A 235 4.60 -5.78 13.15
N ASN A 236 4.58 -5.44 14.43
CA ASN A 236 4.16 -6.33 15.52
C ASN A 236 2.89 -5.80 16.19
N ILE A 237 1.77 -6.47 15.96
CA ILE A 237 0.49 -6.21 16.62
C ILE A 237 0.18 -7.36 17.56
N LYS A 238 0.08 -7.06 18.87
CA LYS A 238 -0.31 -8.07 19.87
C LYS A 238 -1.81 -8.32 19.80
N ALA A 239 -2.23 -9.53 20.15
CA ALA A 239 -3.63 -9.86 20.32
C ALA A 239 -4.31 -8.86 21.28
N GLY A 240 -5.46 -8.31 20.87
CA GLY A 240 -6.21 -7.32 21.64
C GLY A 240 -5.76 -5.86 21.47
N MET A 241 -4.70 -5.57 20.69
CA MET A 241 -4.45 -4.19 20.28
C MET A 241 -5.59 -3.67 19.40
N LEU A 242 -6.01 -2.43 19.65
CA LEU A 242 -7.07 -1.76 18.92
C LEU A 242 -6.51 -0.60 18.08
N PRO A 243 -7.22 -0.17 17.02
CA PRO A 243 -6.91 1.08 16.32
C PRO A 243 -6.71 2.26 17.28
N GLY A 244 -5.76 3.15 16.97
CA GLY A 244 -5.33 4.25 17.83
C GLY A 244 -4.34 3.90 18.96
N ALA A 245 -4.00 2.62 19.19
CA ALA A 245 -3.10 2.23 20.28
C ALA A 245 -1.59 2.32 19.94
N VAL A 246 -1.24 2.57 18.68
CA VAL A 246 0.14 2.50 18.17
C VAL A 246 0.60 3.89 17.73
N SER A 247 1.85 4.23 18.06
CA SER A 247 2.37 5.56 17.71
C SER A 247 2.43 5.77 16.18
N PRO A 248 2.06 6.95 15.68
CA PRO A 248 2.12 7.23 14.24
C PRO A 248 3.53 7.08 13.65
N ALA A 249 4.58 7.38 14.42
CA ALA A 249 5.98 7.21 13.99
C ALA A 249 6.35 5.74 13.75
N TYR A 250 5.86 4.82 14.59
CA TYR A 250 6.07 3.38 14.41
C TYR A 250 5.32 2.88 13.16
N LEU A 251 4.07 3.31 12.97
CA LEU A 251 3.29 2.98 11.76
C LEU A 251 3.98 3.46 10.47
N ASN A 252 4.54 4.68 10.50
CA ASN A 252 5.22 5.31 9.38
C ASN A 252 6.51 4.60 8.97
N ARG A 253 7.26 4.08 9.95
CA ARG A 253 8.53 3.37 9.73
C ARG A 253 8.35 1.87 9.48
N GLY A 254 7.34 1.26 10.08
CA GLY A 254 7.27 -0.18 10.25
C GLY A 254 8.36 -0.72 11.18
N ASP A 255 8.48 -2.04 11.25
CA ASP A 255 9.37 -2.75 12.16
C ASP A 255 10.20 -3.80 11.41
N PRO A 256 11.54 -3.67 11.36
CA PRO A 256 12.40 -4.70 10.76
C PRO A 256 12.30 -6.04 11.49
N ALA A 257 11.90 -6.06 12.77
CA ALA A 257 11.64 -7.28 13.55
C ALA A 257 10.14 -7.63 13.60
N GLY A 258 9.31 -6.98 12.77
CA GLY A 258 7.89 -7.27 12.64
C GLY A 258 7.63 -8.70 12.18
N ALA A 259 6.71 -9.40 12.84
CA ALA A 259 6.30 -10.76 12.48
C ALA A 259 5.14 -10.81 11.47
N GLN A 260 4.38 -9.72 11.33
CA GLN A 260 3.18 -9.67 10.48
C GLN A 260 3.41 -8.75 9.30
N TRP A 261 3.11 -9.22 8.09
CA TRP A 261 3.05 -8.37 6.90
C TRP A 261 1.78 -7.54 6.94
N ILE A 262 1.88 -6.24 7.19
CA ILE A 262 0.76 -5.30 7.24
C ILE A 262 1.25 -3.99 6.61
N PRO A 263 1.39 -3.91 5.26
CA PRO A 263 2.00 -2.78 4.57
C PRO A 263 1.24 -1.47 4.80
N ALA A 264 1.96 -0.36 4.64
CA ALA A 264 1.41 0.97 4.86
C ALA A 264 0.61 1.48 3.66
N GLU A 265 -0.53 2.08 3.95
CA GLU A 265 -1.29 2.94 3.03
C GLU A 265 -1.12 4.40 3.42
N THR A 266 -0.70 5.21 2.45
CA THR A 266 -0.46 6.64 2.59
C THR A 266 -1.64 7.42 2.05
N ASP A 267 -2.52 7.84 2.95
CA ASP A 267 -3.72 8.59 2.64
C ASP A 267 -3.48 10.10 2.64
N VAL A 268 -4.08 10.81 1.69
CA VAL A 268 -4.00 12.27 1.57
C VAL A 268 -5.08 12.81 0.64
N SER A 269 -5.59 14.01 0.95
CA SER A 269 -6.51 14.71 0.03
C SER A 269 -5.76 15.57 -0.99
N ILE A 270 -6.29 15.66 -2.22
CA ILE A 270 -5.85 16.63 -3.23
C ILE A 270 -6.07 18.08 -2.75
N ARG A 271 -6.99 18.28 -1.81
CA ARG A 271 -7.32 19.57 -1.17
C ARG A 271 -6.88 19.60 0.30
N PRO A 272 -7.01 20.73 1.01
CA PRO A 272 -6.76 20.78 2.46
C PRO A 272 -7.72 19.91 3.28
N GLY A 273 -8.97 19.77 2.84
CA GLY A 273 -9.99 18.94 3.49
C GLY A 273 -10.35 17.69 2.68
N TRP A 274 -10.96 16.72 3.36
CA TRP A 274 -11.44 15.47 2.76
C TRP A 274 -12.69 15.68 1.90
N PHE A 275 -13.72 16.36 2.42
CA PHE A 275 -14.89 16.74 1.62
C PHE A 275 -14.63 18.00 0.79
N TYR A 276 -15.41 18.17 -0.28
CA TYR A 276 -15.39 19.39 -1.07
C TYR A 276 -15.80 20.61 -0.23
N ASN A 277 -15.05 21.68 -0.37
CA ASN A 277 -15.35 22.99 0.20
C ASN A 277 -14.98 24.05 -0.85
N PRO A 278 -15.91 24.92 -1.28
CA PRO A 278 -15.62 26.00 -2.23
C PRO A 278 -14.46 26.90 -1.81
N ALA A 279 -14.25 27.09 -0.50
CA ALA A 279 -13.12 27.86 0.02
C ALA A 279 -11.74 27.26 -0.33
N HIS A 280 -11.70 26.01 -0.78
CA HIS A 280 -10.49 25.31 -1.17
C HIS A 280 -10.27 25.26 -2.70
N ASP A 281 -11.10 25.91 -3.51
CA ASP A 281 -11.02 25.83 -4.99
C ASP A 281 -9.71 26.39 -5.57
N THR A 282 -9.03 27.27 -4.83
CA THR A 282 -7.71 27.80 -5.18
C THR A 282 -6.56 27.09 -4.45
N LEU A 283 -6.86 26.09 -3.62
CA LEU A 283 -5.89 25.38 -2.74
C LEU A 283 -5.69 23.91 -3.16
N ILE A 284 -6.02 23.60 -4.42
CA ILE A 284 -5.83 22.27 -5.01
C ILE A 284 -4.32 22.04 -5.18
N LYS A 285 -3.82 20.89 -4.72
CA LYS A 285 -2.42 20.49 -4.95
C LYS A 285 -2.18 20.40 -6.45
N SER A 286 -1.08 20.98 -6.94
CA SER A 286 -0.71 20.90 -8.36
C SER A 286 -0.25 19.50 -8.76
N GLY A 287 -0.19 19.23 -10.07
CA GLY A 287 0.32 17.96 -10.60
C GLY A 287 1.72 17.63 -10.07
N LYS A 288 2.63 18.61 -10.05
CA LYS A 288 3.97 18.47 -9.44
C LYS A 288 3.92 18.11 -7.95
N THR A 289 3.05 18.74 -7.15
CA THR A 289 2.89 18.36 -5.74
C THR A 289 2.37 16.93 -5.58
N LEU A 290 1.47 16.49 -6.46
CA LEU A 290 0.99 15.11 -6.47
C LEU A 290 2.10 14.12 -6.86
N VAL A 291 2.98 14.48 -7.80
CA VAL A 291 4.19 13.70 -8.11
C VAL A 291 5.09 13.60 -6.87
N ASP A 292 5.28 14.70 -6.14
CA ASP A 292 6.06 14.68 -4.90
C ASP A 292 5.46 13.76 -3.84
N ILE A 293 4.14 13.70 -3.75
CA ILE A 293 3.43 12.75 -2.89
C ILE A 293 3.64 11.31 -3.37
N TYR A 294 3.57 11.04 -4.68
CA TYR A 294 3.81 9.71 -5.26
C TYR A 294 5.22 9.18 -4.92
N TYR A 295 6.26 10.00 -5.05
CA TYR A 295 7.61 9.61 -4.62
C TYR A 295 7.74 9.41 -3.10
N ARG A 296 6.93 10.11 -2.29
CA ARG A 296 6.91 9.99 -0.83
C ARG A 296 5.95 8.89 -0.32
N SER A 297 5.26 8.18 -1.20
CA SER A 297 4.35 7.08 -0.89
C SER A 297 4.76 5.83 -1.66
N VAL A 298 4.33 5.71 -2.92
CA VAL A 298 4.68 4.61 -3.85
C VAL A 298 6.18 4.45 -3.99
N GLY A 299 6.91 5.56 -4.08
CA GLY A 299 8.37 5.56 -4.14
C GLY A 299 9.08 5.14 -2.84
N ARG A 300 8.33 4.85 -1.77
CA ARG A 300 8.82 4.47 -0.44
C ARG A 300 8.02 3.29 0.14
N ASN A 301 7.70 2.30 -0.70
CA ASN A 301 7.06 1.05 -0.29
C ASN A 301 5.67 1.21 0.38
N SER A 302 4.88 2.20 -0.05
CA SER A 302 3.53 2.40 0.47
C SER A 302 2.53 2.65 -0.68
N ASN A 303 1.31 2.15 -0.56
CA ASN A 303 0.24 2.51 -1.50
C ASN A 303 -0.17 3.97 -1.28
N LEU A 304 -0.49 4.70 -2.35
CA LEU A 304 -1.05 6.05 -2.28
C LEU A 304 -2.58 6.00 -2.37
N LEU A 305 -3.25 6.37 -1.28
CA LEU A 305 -4.69 6.62 -1.26
C LEU A 305 -4.96 8.13 -1.43
N LEU A 306 -5.27 8.55 -2.65
CA LEU A 306 -5.50 9.95 -3.00
C LEU A 306 -6.99 10.29 -2.98
N ASN A 307 -7.41 11.13 -2.04
CA ASN A 307 -8.78 11.63 -1.99
C ASN A 307 -9.02 12.77 -2.99
N VAL A 308 -10.11 12.64 -3.75
CA VAL A 308 -10.59 13.64 -4.70
C VAL A 308 -12.11 13.80 -4.51
N PRO A 309 -12.57 14.84 -3.80
CA PRO A 309 -13.97 14.94 -3.43
C PRO A 309 -14.83 15.50 -4.56
N PRO A 310 -15.97 14.85 -4.89
CA PRO A 310 -16.97 15.44 -5.76
C PRO A 310 -17.55 16.72 -5.13
N ASN A 311 -17.84 17.72 -5.97
CA ASN A 311 -18.44 18.98 -5.55
C ASN A 311 -19.93 18.82 -5.19
N SER A 312 -20.59 19.92 -4.84
CA SER A 312 -22.03 19.93 -4.48
C SER A 312 -22.96 19.46 -5.61
N LYS A 313 -22.52 19.50 -6.88
CA LYS A 313 -23.27 18.95 -8.02
C LYS A 313 -23.10 17.43 -8.14
N GLY A 314 -22.10 16.84 -7.49
CA GLY A 314 -21.82 15.40 -7.52
C GLY A 314 -20.82 14.96 -8.59
N VAL A 315 -19.91 15.85 -8.99
CA VAL A 315 -18.85 15.58 -9.99
C VAL A 315 -17.49 16.08 -9.51
N ILE A 316 -16.40 15.52 -10.03
CA ILE A 316 -15.06 16.07 -9.84
C ILE A 316 -14.94 17.40 -10.59
N SER A 317 -14.37 18.45 -9.98
CA SER A 317 -14.27 19.76 -10.63
C SER A 317 -13.21 19.76 -11.74
N ASP A 318 -13.36 20.63 -12.73
CA ASP A 318 -12.40 20.75 -13.85
C ASP A 318 -10.98 21.08 -13.37
N ALA A 319 -10.84 21.81 -12.25
CA ALA A 319 -9.55 22.15 -11.68
C ALA A 319 -8.86 20.92 -11.02
N ASP A 320 -9.62 20.06 -10.34
CA ASP A 320 -9.09 18.79 -9.83
C ASP A 320 -8.71 17.87 -11.00
N ILE A 321 -9.54 17.79 -12.06
CA ILE A 321 -9.25 17.01 -13.28
C ILE A 321 -7.97 17.50 -13.96
N ALA A 322 -7.78 18.82 -14.09
CA ALA A 322 -6.59 19.40 -14.68
C ALA A 322 -5.32 19.04 -13.88
N SER A 323 -5.38 19.11 -12.55
CA SER A 323 -4.26 18.72 -11.69
C SER A 323 -3.93 17.23 -11.79
N LEU A 324 -4.95 16.36 -11.79
CA LEU A 324 -4.78 14.91 -11.95
C LEU A 324 -4.22 14.55 -13.33
N ARG A 325 -4.63 15.25 -14.38
CA ARG A 325 -4.06 15.09 -15.72
C ARG A 325 -2.59 15.48 -15.75
N ASP A 326 -2.22 16.61 -15.15
CA ASP A 326 -0.83 17.05 -15.08
C ASP A 326 0.02 16.03 -14.30
N PHE A 327 -0.48 15.57 -13.14
CA PHE A 327 0.11 14.49 -12.35
C PHE A 327 0.40 13.24 -13.18
N ARG A 328 -0.62 12.69 -13.85
CA ARG A 328 -0.47 11.48 -14.67
C ARG A 328 0.53 11.69 -15.80
N SER A 329 0.39 12.79 -16.54
CA SER A 329 1.28 13.06 -17.67
C SER A 329 2.74 13.23 -17.23
N ILE A 330 3.03 13.84 -16.07
CA ILE A 330 4.41 13.97 -15.56
C ILE A 330 5.00 12.58 -15.27
N LEU A 331 4.23 11.70 -14.62
CA LEU A 331 4.66 10.33 -14.35
C LEU A 331 4.86 9.53 -15.64
N ASP A 332 3.94 9.64 -16.60
CA ASP A 332 4.05 8.96 -17.90
C ASP A 332 5.31 9.39 -18.64
N GLU A 333 5.56 10.69 -18.76
CA GLU A 333 6.77 11.19 -19.42
C GLU A 333 8.05 10.72 -18.73
N THR A 334 8.07 10.76 -17.39
CA THR A 334 9.22 10.34 -16.58
C THR A 334 9.52 8.85 -16.74
N PHE A 335 8.50 8.00 -16.63
CA PHE A 335 8.68 6.54 -16.60
C PHE A 335 8.49 5.86 -17.95
N ARG A 336 8.29 6.62 -19.04
CA ARG A 336 8.07 6.11 -20.40
C ARG A 336 9.17 5.19 -20.91
N THR A 337 10.44 5.54 -20.65
CA THR A 337 11.59 4.82 -21.20
C THR A 337 12.52 4.38 -20.08
N ASN A 338 12.50 3.09 -19.75
CA ASN A 338 13.51 2.50 -18.88
C ASN A 338 14.83 2.36 -19.64
N LEU A 339 15.83 3.16 -19.27
CA LEU A 339 17.15 3.16 -19.91
C LEU A 339 17.99 1.91 -19.57
N ALA A 340 17.55 1.08 -18.62
CA ALA A 340 18.14 -0.22 -18.33
C ALA A 340 17.73 -1.29 -19.36
N ALA A 341 16.55 -1.16 -19.96
CA ALA A 341 15.96 -2.18 -20.84
C ALA A 341 16.90 -2.49 -22.02
N GLY A 342 17.11 -3.79 -22.29
CA GLY A 342 18.03 -4.29 -23.32
C GLY A 342 19.53 -4.15 -22.99
N SER A 343 19.88 -3.51 -21.87
CA SER A 343 21.27 -3.29 -21.45
C SER A 343 21.65 -4.14 -20.24
N VAL A 344 20.73 -4.36 -19.32
CA VAL A 344 20.85 -5.26 -18.16
C VAL A 344 20.13 -6.61 -18.43
N PRO A 345 20.29 -7.65 -17.58
CA PRO A 345 19.52 -8.90 -17.71
C PRO A 345 18.01 -8.64 -17.82
N ALA A 346 17.34 -9.33 -18.73
CA ALA A 346 15.91 -9.13 -18.99
C ALA A 346 15.05 -9.38 -17.74
N SER A 347 15.49 -10.30 -16.88
CA SER A 347 14.90 -10.62 -15.56
C SER A 347 14.78 -9.43 -14.62
N LEU A 348 15.50 -8.34 -14.85
CA LEU A 348 15.45 -7.12 -14.03
C LEU A 348 14.62 -5.98 -14.65
N THR A 349 13.93 -6.25 -15.76
CA THR A 349 13.20 -5.25 -16.55
C THR A 349 11.91 -5.81 -17.19
N ASP A 350 11.46 -7.00 -16.79
CA ASP A 350 10.32 -7.70 -17.41
C ASP A 350 8.97 -7.41 -16.72
N GLY A 351 9.00 -6.67 -15.62
CA GLY A 351 7.85 -6.29 -14.81
C GLY A 351 7.36 -7.39 -13.88
N GLN A 352 8.14 -8.44 -13.63
CA GLN A 352 7.70 -9.62 -12.88
C GLN A 352 8.48 -9.77 -11.57
N LEU A 353 7.76 -9.84 -10.44
CA LEU A 353 8.41 -9.99 -9.13
C LEU A 353 9.13 -11.35 -8.95
N GLN A 354 8.71 -12.38 -9.69
CA GLN A 354 9.20 -13.75 -9.53
C GLN A 354 10.47 -14.05 -10.33
N THR A 355 10.87 -13.14 -11.23
CA THR A 355 12.17 -13.15 -11.90
C THR A 355 13.05 -12.16 -11.15
N PHE A 356 14.17 -12.64 -10.61
CA PHE A 356 15.03 -11.81 -9.77
C PHE A 356 16.48 -12.28 -9.77
N GLU A 357 17.37 -11.35 -9.44
CA GLU A 357 18.78 -11.62 -9.16
C GLU A 357 19.03 -11.58 -7.65
N ILE A 358 19.89 -12.47 -7.16
CA ILE A 358 20.24 -12.53 -5.74
C ILE A 358 21.49 -11.69 -5.47
N ILE A 359 21.38 -10.75 -4.52
CA ILE A 359 22.50 -9.94 -4.05
C ILE A 359 22.68 -10.17 -2.55
N PRO A 360 23.77 -10.84 -2.10
CA PRO A 360 24.01 -11.04 -0.68
C PRO A 360 24.36 -9.72 0.02
N GLU A 361 24.24 -9.69 1.35
CA GLU A 361 24.80 -8.60 2.16
C GLU A 361 26.31 -8.44 1.89
N GLY A 362 26.77 -7.19 1.75
CA GLY A 362 28.13 -6.86 1.32
C GLY A 362 28.37 -7.03 -0.19
N GLY A 363 27.43 -7.66 -0.91
CA GLY A 363 27.47 -7.85 -2.35
C GLY A 363 27.20 -6.58 -3.15
N SER A 364 27.58 -6.61 -4.42
CA SER A 364 27.27 -5.53 -5.35
C SER A 364 26.97 -6.03 -6.75
N VAL A 365 26.12 -5.32 -7.47
CA VAL A 365 25.82 -5.53 -8.88
C VAL A 365 26.16 -4.27 -9.67
N VAL A 366 26.78 -4.43 -10.84
CA VAL A 366 27.07 -3.34 -11.77
C VAL A 366 26.12 -3.44 -12.96
N PHE A 367 25.32 -2.41 -13.16
CA PHE A 367 24.45 -2.24 -14.32
C PHE A 367 25.23 -1.52 -15.43
N ASP A 368 25.50 -2.21 -16.52
CA ASP A 368 26.07 -1.63 -17.75
C ASP A 368 24.94 -1.22 -18.70
N LEU A 369 24.85 0.08 -19.00
CA LEU A 369 23.81 0.68 -19.85
C LEU A 369 24.20 0.68 -21.34
N LYS A 370 25.28 -0.04 -21.70
CA LYS A 370 25.81 -0.20 -23.06
C LYS A 370 26.04 1.15 -23.76
N GLY A 371 26.62 2.08 -23.02
CA GLY A 371 26.92 3.45 -23.48
C GLY A 371 26.51 4.51 -22.45
N LYS A 372 27.00 5.74 -22.64
CA LYS A 372 26.64 6.86 -21.74
C LYS A 372 25.17 7.23 -21.94
N ARG A 373 24.40 7.21 -20.85
CA ARG A 373 23.00 7.66 -20.76
C ARG A 373 22.89 8.83 -19.77
N GLU A 374 21.87 9.65 -19.94
CA GLU A 374 21.53 10.75 -19.03
C GLU A 374 20.25 10.42 -18.27
N PHE A 375 20.32 10.41 -16.94
CA PHE A 375 19.19 10.09 -16.06
C PHE A 375 19.34 10.74 -14.69
N ASP A 376 18.22 10.92 -13.99
CA ASP A 376 18.13 11.54 -12.67
C ASP A 376 17.14 10.82 -11.74
N ARG A 377 16.63 9.66 -12.18
CA ARG A 377 15.75 8.78 -11.42
C ARG A 377 16.25 7.35 -11.46
N MET A 378 16.07 6.65 -10.35
CA MET A 378 16.27 5.21 -10.26
C MET A 378 15.08 4.55 -9.59
N LEU A 379 14.64 3.43 -10.15
CA LEU A 379 13.61 2.54 -9.63
C LEU A 379 14.27 1.23 -9.18
N LEU A 380 13.85 0.72 -8.03
CA LEU A 380 14.19 -0.61 -7.54
C LEU A 380 12.93 -1.30 -7.02
N GLN A 381 12.80 -2.61 -7.24
CA GLN A 381 11.78 -3.45 -6.61
C GLN A 381 12.40 -4.76 -6.11
N GLU A 382 12.00 -5.19 -4.90
CA GLU A 382 12.32 -6.53 -4.39
C GLU A 382 11.21 -7.52 -4.80
N ASN A 383 11.54 -8.81 -4.88
CA ASN A 383 10.54 -9.88 -4.88
C ASN A 383 9.83 -9.95 -3.52
N ILE A 384 8.87 -9.07 -3.28
CA ILE A 384 8.16 -9.03 -2.00
C ILE A 384 7.28 -10.25 -1.74
N ALA A 385 7.02 -11.11 -2.73
CA ALA A 385 6.28 -12.36 -2.50
C ALA A 385 7.01 -13.29 -1.52
N ASP A 386 8.35 -13.19 -1.47
CA ASP A 386 9.21 -13.90 -0.53
C ASP A 386 9.77 -13.00 0.58
N GLY A 387 9.05 -11.90 0.86
CA GLY A 387 9.33 -10.97 1.95
C GLY A 387 10.23 -9.79 1.57
N GLN A 388 10.42 -8.89 2.52
CA GLN A 388 11.22 -7.67 2.37
C GLN A 388 12.58 -7.82 3.07
N ARG A 389 13.68 -7.45 2.41
CA ARG A 389 15.02 -7.89 2.81
C ARG A 389 16.02 -6.75 2.95
N LEU A 390 16.09 -5.84 1.99
CA LEU A 390 17.11 -4.79 1.95
C LEU A 390 16.91 -3.78 3.09
N ALA A 391 17.94 -3.59 3.92
CA ALA A 391 17.92 -2.69 5.09
C ALA A 391 18.79 -1.44 4.92
N ALA A 392 19.90 -1.55 4.18
CA ALA A 392 20.75 -0.43 3.79
C ALA A 392 21.46 -0.72 2.47
N ALA A 393 21.53 0.27 1.59
CA ALA A 393 22.29 0.19 0.35
C ALA A 393 22.78 1.56 -0.11
N LYS A 394 23.77 1.53 -1.00
CA LYS A 394 24.25 2.70 -1.74
C LYS A 394 24.24 2.46 -3.23
N VAL A 395 24.07 3.56 -3.96
CA VAL A 395 24.21 3.60 -5.41
C VAL A 395 25.36 4.51 -5.77
N GLU A 396 26.19 4.07 -6.71
CA GLU A 396 27.33 4.80 -7.23
C GLU A 396 27.29 4.80 -8.76
N TYR A 397 27.89 5.80 -9.40
CA TYR A 397 28.09 5.83 -10.83
C TYR A 397 29.57 5.93 -11.19
N TRP A 398 29.96 5.39 -12.34
CA TRP A 398 31.32 5.51 -12.84
C TRP A 398 31.51 6.83 -13.59
N ASP A 399 32.45 7.67 -13.18
CA ASP A 399 32.73 8.96 -13.82
C ASP A 399 33.74 8.88 -14.99
N GLY A 400 34.31 7.70 -15.23
CA GLY A 400 35.41 7.49 -16.18
C GLY A 400 36.70 7.03 -15.51
N LYS A 401 36.88 7.37 -14.22
CA LYS A 401 38.09 7.11 -13.44
C LYS A 401 37.81 6.43 -12.10
N THR A 402 36.76 6.86 -11.41
CA THR A 402 36.40 6.33 -10.09
C THR A 402 34.88 6.19 -9.94
N TRP A 403 34.47 5.39 -8.96
CA TRP A 403 33.09 5.32 -8.52
C TRP A 403 32.74 6.54 -7.66
N ARG A 404 31.65 7.22 -8.01
CA ARG A 404 31.12 8.39 -7.29
C ARG A 404 29.78 8.04 -6.67
N ARG A 405 29.59 8.43 -5.40
CA ARG A 405 28.32 8.22 -4.70
C ARG A 405 27.20 9.00 -5.38
N LEU A 406 26.08 8.32 -5.63
CA LEU A 406 24.86 8.88 -6.17
C LEU A 406 23.80 9.05 -5.08
N ALA A 407 23.56 7.99 -4.30
CA ALA A 407 22.58 7.98 -3.22
C ALA A 407 22.93 6.91 -2.17
N GLY A 408 22.42 7.08 -0.94
CA GLY A 408 22.27 6.00 0.03
C GLY A 408 20.81 5.93 0.49
N PHE A 409 20.32 4.75 0.80
CA PHE A 409 18.94 4.54 1.24
C PHE A 409 18.82 3.29 2.11
N THR A 410 17.67 3.14 2.76
CA THR A 410 17.35 1.98 3.59
C THR A 410 16.48 1.00 2.81
N THR A 411 15.18 0.93 3.06
CA THR A 411 14.27 -0.10 2.51
C THR A 411 13.93 0.08 1.04
N VAL A 412 13.72 -1.02 0.31
CA VAL A 412 13.09 -1.03 -1.01
C VAL A 412 11.65 -1.52 -0.96
N GLY A 413 11.42 -2.75 -0.51
CA GLY A 413 10.12 -3.40 -0.55
C GLY A 413 9.55 -3.51 -1.97
N TYR A 414 8.26 -3.22 -2.12
CA TYR A 414 7.59 -3.33 -3.41
C TYR A 414 8.16 -2.34 -4.42
N LYS A 415 8.47 -1.10 -4.01
CA LYS A 415 9.07 -0.09 -4.89
C LYS A 415 9.82 0.99 -4.12
N ARG A 416 11.03 1.28 -4.60
CA ARG A 416 11.82 2.45 -4.23
C ARG A 416 12.05 3.32 -5.45
N LEU A 417 11.75 4.61 -5.31
CA LEU A 417 12.10 5.62 -6.30
C LEU A 417 13.09 6.60 -5.70
N LEU A 418 14.25 6.74 -6.33
CA LEU A 418 15.30 7.69 -5.94
C LEU A 418 15.32 8.85 -6.92
N ARG A 419 15.47 10.06 -6.39
CA ARG A 419 15.76 11.27 -7.17
C ARG A 419 17.16 11.77 -6.80
N PHE A 420 17.92 12.17 -7.80
CA PHE A 420 19.28 12.70 -7.65
C PHE A 420 19.58 13.70 -8.77
N PRO A 421 20.64 14.53 -8.66
CA PRO A 421 21.07 15.39 -9.75
C PRO A 421 21.36 14.60 -11.03
N LEU A 422 21.12 15.20 -12.20
CA LEU A 422 21.36 14.57 -13.50
C LEU A 422 22.79 14.05 -13.61
N VAL A 423 22.93 12.77 -13.95
CA VAL A 423 24.22 12.13 -14.22
C VAL A 423 24.30 11.64 -15.65
N ARG A 424 25.54 11.61 -16.17
CA ARG A 424 25.87 11.06 -17.49
C ARG A 424 26.88 9.94 -17.36
N THR A 425 26.41 8.69 -17.34
CA THR A 425 27.27 7.51 -17.21
C THR A 425 26.73 6.33 -18.01
N GLY A 426 27.58 5.34 -18.26
CA GLY A 426 27.16 4.04 -18.76
C GLY A 426 27.20 2.93 -17.72
N ARG A 427 27.68 3.21 -16.49
CA ARG A 427 27.81 2.19 -15.45
C ARG A 427 27.34 2.71 -14.10
N VAL A 428 26.43 1.95 -13.49
CA VAL A 428 25.89 2.22 -12.15
C VAL A 428 26.13 0.98 -11.29
N ARG A 429 26.50 1.17 -10.03
CA ARG A 429 26.69 0.09 -9.06
C ARG A 429 25.70 0.23 -7.92
N LEU A 430 25.00 -0.84 -7.60
CA LEU A 430 24.25 -1.00 -6.35
C LEU A 430 25.05 -1.90 -5.42
N THR A 431 25.29 -1.44 -4.19
CA THR A 431 25.92 -2.24 -3.13
C THR A 431 24.94 -2.40 -1.98
N VAL A 432 24.68 -3.65 -1.59
CA VAL A 432 23.86 -3.98 -0.42
C VAL A 432 24.77 -3.91 0.80
N GLU A 433 24.53 -2.92 1.67
CA GLU A 433 25.33 -2.67 2.87
C GLU A 433 24.78 -3.45 4.07
N ALA A 434 23.46 -3.62 4.14
CA ALA A 434 22.80 -4.46 5.14
C ALA A 434 21.51 -5.07 4.58
N ALA A 435 21.22 -6.33 4.90
CA ALA A 435 19.97 -6.99 4.56
C ALA A 435 19.59 -8.08 5.57
N LYS A 436 18.29 -8.31 5.78
CA LYS A 436 17.82 -9.38 6.67
C LYS A 436 18.09 -10.78 6.09
N TRP A 437 18.09 -10.88 4.76
CA TRP A 437 18.37 -12.08 3.94
C TRP A 437 19.00 -11.63 2.62
N PRO A 438 19.59 -12.53 1.81
CA PRO A 438 20.02 -12.19 0.46
C PRO A 438 18.89 -11.50 -0.31
N VAL A 439 19.18 -10.32 -0.86
CA VAL A 439 18.19 -9.47 -1.53
C VAL A 439 17.81 -10.11 -2.86
N GLU A 440 16.51 -10.26 -3.07
CA GLU A 440 15.94 -10.71 -4.35
C GLU A 440 15.53 -9.46 -5.13
N LEU A 441 16.44 -8.94 -5.95
CA LEU A 441 16.19 -7.77 -6.77
C LEU A 441 15.40 -8.19 -8.00
N ALA A 442 14.15 -7.75 -8.09
CA ALA A 442 13.25 -8.11 -9.19
C ALA A 442 13.28 -7.07 -10.32
N GLU A 443 13.34 -5.78 -10.00
CA GLU A 443 13.31 -4.73 -11.04
C GLU A 443 14.35 -3.64 -10.78
N VAL A 444 14.95 -3.16 -11.87
CA VAL A 444 15.75 -1.94 -11.90
C VAL A 444 15.32 -1.06 -13.06
N GLY A 445 15.25 0.25 -12.82
CA GLY A 445 15.10 1.19 -13.92
C GLY A 445 15.85 2.48 -13.72
N PHE A 446 16.28 3.06 -14.83
CA PHE A 446 16.92 4.37 -14.89
C PHE A 446 16.10 5.26 -15.81
N TYR A 447 15.71 6.43 -15.32
CA TYR A 447 14.80 7.31 -16.02
C TYR A 447 15.24 8.76 -15.98
N LYS A 448 14.79 9.52 -16.97
CA LYS A 448 14.95 10.96 -17.03
C LYS A 448 13.61 11.60 -16.68
N ALA A 449 13.59 12.45 -15.66
CA ALA A 449 12.40 13.18 -15.26
C ALA A 449 11.81 14.00 -16.40
N SER A 450 10.47 14.13 -16.39
CA SER A 450 9.76 15.10 -17.22
C SER A 450 10.33 16.51 -16.99
N GLY A 451 10.39 17.32 -18.06
CA GLY A 451 10.75 18.74 -17.94
C GLY A 451 9.68 19.59 -17.24
N ARG A 452 8.52 19.01 -16.91
CA ARG A 452 7.45 19.65 -16.12
C ARG A 452 7.54 19.35 -14.62
N GLU A 453 8.41 18.43 -14.21
CA GLU A 453 8.81 18.23 -12.81
C GLU A 453 9.88 19.25 -12.42
#